data_AF-A0A850MPV1-F1
#
_entry.id   AF-A0A850MPV1-F1
#
_cell.length_a   1.000
_cell.length_b   1.000
_cell.length_c   1.000
_cell.angle_alpha   90.00
_cell.angle_beta   90.00
_cell.angle_gamma   90.00
#
_symmetry.space_group_name_H-M   'P 1'
#
loop_
_entity.id
_entity.type
_entity.pdbx_description
1 polymer ?
#
loop_
_entity_poly.entity_id
_entity_poly.type
_entity_poly.pdbx_seq_one_letter_code
_entity_poly.pdbx_strand_id
1 'polypeptide(L)'
;IDPVYIVTACWGPLVVVLLMYITKLMKQIKEYKLKIYGFFIGFFAFGLGYAGSIDMMVESFGYFSRFLGDIFMLLGISLISFVFVQLPSLKEVDWAKKLERIVLMHKSGTCICDYNFLDVSSKVDSDQVSQYMAGSLIGISQMITELIQGKKQLEVMDHQDKQIIFSYGESLIAALIVDEYYEIYRKKLTKFIDALEVIYQPFLEDWEGNLLQVKPIEKLIKRIFS
;
A
#
# COMPACT_ATOMS: atom_id res chain seq x y z
N ILE A 1 18.54 -22.37 38.25
CA ILE A 1 17.69 -22.24 37.04
C ILE A 1 18.65 -22.33 35.88
N ASP A 2 18.55 -23.34 35.03
CA ASP A 2 19.46 -23.43 33.89
C ASP A 2 19.26 -22.23 32.97
N PRO A 3 20.35 -21.65 32.44
CA PRO A 3 20.30 -20.46 31.58
C PRO A 3 19.37 -20.65 30.36
N VAL A 4 19.16 -21.89 29.92
CA VAL A 4 18.25 -22.26 28.83
C VAL A 4 16.79 -21.89 29.11
N TYR A 5 16.32 -22.05 30.36
CA TYR A 5 14.94 -21.72 30.74
C TYR A 5 14.70 -20.21 30.81
N ILE A 6 15.71 -19.44 31.21
CA ILE A 6 15.64 -17.98 31.26
C ILE A 6 15.58 -17.42 29.83
N VAL A 7 16.42 -17.95 28.94
CA VAL A 7 16.43 -17.56 27.52
C VAL A 7 15.07 -17.86 26.88
N THR A 8 14.58 -19.10 27.00
CA THR A 8 13.28 -19.49 26.41
C THR A 8 12.10 -18.69 26.97
N ALA A 9 12.10 -18.38 28.27
CA ALA A 9 11.06 -17.53 28.87
C ALA A 9 11.07 -16.10 28.29
N CYS A 10 12.23 -15.53 27.98
CA CYS A 10 12.36 -14.20 27.37
C CYS A 10 11.86 -14.15 25.92
N TRP A 11 11.93 -15.26 25.17
CA TRP A 11 11.44 -15.31 23.78
C TRP A 11 9.91 -15.38 23.68
N GLY A 12 9.23 -15.92 24.69
CA GLY A 12 7.77 -16.09 24.70
C GLY A 12 7.00 -14.78 24.41
N PRO A 13 7.22 -13.69 25.17
CA PRO A 13 6.57 -12.41 24.93
C PRO A 13 6.82 -11.84 23.53
N LEU A 14 8.05 -11.99 23.02
CA LEU A 14 8.42 -11.50 21.69
C LEU A 14 7.66 -12.25 20.59
N VAL A 15 7.56 -13.58 20.70
CA VAL A 15 6.78 -14.41 19.77
C VAL A 15 5.30 -14.04 19.81
N VAL A 16 4.74 -13.79 21.00
CA VAL A 16 3.33 -13.37 21.14
C VAL A 16 3.08 -12.02 20.46
N VAL A 17 3.94 -11.02 20.67
CA VAL A 17 3.84 -9.71 20.00
C VAL A 17 3.94 -9.87 18.48
N LEU A 18 4.85 -10.72 18.00
CA LEU A 18 5.05 -10.98 16.59
C LEU A 18 3.84 -11.70 15.96
N LEU A 19 3.21 -12.65 16.67
CA LEU A 19 1.98 -13.30 16.23
C LEU A 19 0.78 -12.34 16.21
N MET A 20 0.63 -11.49 17.23
CA MET A 20 -0.38 -10.43 17.22
C MET A 20 -0.18 -9.48 16.04
N TYR A 21 1.07 -9.14 15.74
CA TYR A 21 1.41 -8.29 14.61
C TYR A 21 1.02 -8.93 13.27
N ILE A 22 1.41 -10.18 13.04
CA ILE A 22 1.10 -10.89 11.80
C ILE A 22 -0.42 -11.07 11.65
N THR A 23 -1.15 -11.40 12.71
CA THR A 23 -2.61 -11.53 12.65
C THR A 23 -3.32 -10.22 12.33
N LYS A 24 -2.84 -9.08 12.84
CA LYS A 24 -3.35 -7.75 12.47
C LYS A 24 -3.08 -7.44 11.00
N LEU A 25 -1.85 -7.68 10.53
CA LEU A 25 -1.47 -7.53 9.11
C LEU A 25 -2.33 -8.38 8.17
N MET A 26 -2.53 -9.67 8.51
CA MET A 26 -3.32 -10.60 7.69
C MET A 26 -4.79 -10.18 7.55
N LYS A 27 -5.36 -9.55 8.58
CA LYS A 27 -6.73 -9.04 8.54
C LYS A 27 -6.86 -7.78 7.69
N GLN A 28 -5.86 -6.90 7.73
CA GLN A 28 -5.99 -5.55 7.20
C GLN A 28 -5.56 -5.41 5.74
N ILE A 29 -4.69 -6.29 5.21
CA ILE A 29 -4.20 -6.13 3.85
C ILE A 29 -4.19 -7.46 3.06
N LYS A 30 -5.25 -7.66 2.26
CA LYS A 30 -5.40 -8.83 1.37
C LYS A 30 -4.22 -8.98 0.39
N GLU A 31 -3.65 -7.86 -0.06
CA GLU A 31 -2.55 -7.83 -1.04
C GLU A 31 -1.21 -8.38 -0.51
N TYR A 32 -1.02 -8.48 0.81
CA TYR A 32 0.22 -9.02 1.40
C TYR A 32 0.10 -10.47 1.91
N LYS A 33 -1.06 -11.12 1.77
CA LYS A 33 -1.26 -12.50 2.25
C LYS A 33 -0.22 -13.48 1.72
N LEU A 34 0.07 -13.42 0.41
CA LEU A 34 1.05 -14.31 -0.22
C LEU A 34 2.46 -14.11 0.37
N LYS A 35 2.85 -12.86 0.62
CA LYS A 35 4.15 -12.54 1.23
C LYS A 35 4.23 -13.03 2.68
N ILE A 36 3.15 -12.88 3.44
CA ILE A 36 3.07 -13.38 4.82
C ILE A 36 3.16 -14.91 4.85
N TYR A 37 2.51 -15.63 3.93
CA TYR A 37 2.69 -17.08 3.80
C TYR A 37 4.15 -17.44 3.47
N GLY A 38 4.80 -16.66 2.59
CA GLY A 38 6.24 -16.79 2.33
C GLY A 38 7.07 -16.71 3.61
N PHE A 39 6.80 -15.72 4.48
CA PHE A 39 7.48 -15.61 5.78
C PHE A 39 7.33 -16.88 6.63
N PHE A 40 6.12 -17.43 6.74
CA PHE A 40 5.88 -18.67 7.49
C PHE A 40 6.55 -19.89 6.87
N ILE A 41 6.56 -19.99 5.54
CA ILE A 41 7.29 -21.05 4.82
C ILE A 41 8.79 -20.96 5.12
N GLY A 42 9.35 -19.76 5.09
CA GLY A 42 10.76 -19.52 5.45
C GLY A 42 11.06 -19.89 6.89
N PHE A 43 10.17 -19.54 7.83
CA PHE A 43 10.29 -19.92 9.23
C PHE A 43 10.20 -21.43 9.44
N PHE A 44 9.31 -22.10 8.71
CA PHE A 44 9.18 -23.56 8.76
C PHE A 44 10.41 -24.26 8.16
N ALA A 45 10.91 -23.78 7.02
CA ALA A 45 12.15 -24.29 6.43
C ALA A 45 13.34 -24.10 7.38
N PHE A 46 13.44 -22.94 8.03
CA PHE A 46 14.46 -22.68 9.04
C PHE A 46 14.32 -23.64 10.25
N GLY A 47 13.10 -23.84 10.76
CA GLY A 47 12.83 -24.75 11.86
C GLY A 47 13.15 -26.21 11.54
N LEU A 48 12.81 -26.67 10.34
CA LEU A 48 13.19 -27.99 9.84
C LEU A 48 14.71 -28.13 9.71
N GLY A 49 15.36 -27.09 9.19
CA GLY A 49 16.81 -27.05 9.08
C GLY A 49 17.48 -27.15 10.45
N TYR A 50 17.01 -26.36 11.42
CA TYR A 50 17.48 -26.41 12.79
C TYR A 50 17.27 -27.79 13.42
N ALA A 51 16.10 -28.41 13.24
CA ALA A 51 15.80 -29.74 13.74
C ALA A 51 16.76 -30.80 13.15
N GLY A 52 17.10 -30.70 11.87
CA GLY A 52 18.06 -31.58 11.21
C GLY A 52 19.50 -31.45 11.74
N SER A 53 19.84 -30.29 12.31
CA SER A 53 21.16 -30.01 12.89
C SER A 53 21.26 -30.30 14.39
N ILE A 54 20.19 -30.74 15.05
CA ILE A 54 20.22 -31.17 16.46
C ILE A 54 21.00 -32.48 16.60
N ASP A 55 21.81 -32.60 17.65
CA ASP A 55 22.68 -33.77 17.92
C ASP A 55 21.92 -35.11 17.83
N MET A 56 20.69 -35.18 18.35
CA MET A 56 19.82 -36.37 18.28
C MET A 56 19.55 -36.84 16.83
N MET A 57 19.34 -35.90 15.90
CA MET A 57 19.13 -36.21 14.47
C MET A 57 20.45 -36.56 13.78
N VAL A 58 21.56 -36.01 14.23
CA VAL A 58 22.90 -36.33 13.71
C VAL A 58 23.36 -37.72 14.18
N GLU A 59 23.05 -38.11 15.41
CA GLU A 59 23.33 -39.46 15.90
C GLU A 59 22.53 -40.53 15.13
N SER A 60 21.28 -40.24 14.80
CA SER A 60 20.39 -41.19 14.12
C SER A 60 20.68 -41.32 12.61
N PHE A 61 20.99 -40.22 11.93
CA PHE A 61 21.13 -40.16 10.47
C PHE A 61 22.55 -39.79 9.98
N GLY A 62 23.50 -39.61 10.90
CA GLY A 62 24.87 -39.21 10.62
C GLY A 62 25.02 -37.76 10.16
N TYR A 63 26.20 -37.41 9.64
CA TYR A 63 26.51 -36.07 9.15
C TYR A 63 25.65 -35.60 7.97
N PHE A 64 24.96 -36.52 7.29
CA PHE A 64 24.08 -36.18 6.17
C PHE A 64 22.87 -35.32 6.62
N SER A 65 22.29 -35.60 7.80
CA SER A 65 21.19 -34.80 8.33
C SER A 65 21.60 -33.37 8.65
N ARG A 66 22.81 -33.20 9.20
CA ARG A 66 23.40 -31.88 9.48
C ARG A 66 23.61 -31.08 8.20
N PHE A 67 24.20 -31.68 7.17
CA PHE A 67 24.41 -31.01 5.89
C PHE A 67 23.09 -30.55 5.26
N LEU A 68 22.08 -31.42 5.27
CA LEU A 68 20.75 -31.08 4.75
C LEU A 68 20.09 -29.98 5.62
N GLY A 69 20.24 -30.07 6.93
CA GLY A 69 19.74 -29.09 7.89
C GLY A 69 20.30 -27.69 7.64
N ASP A 70 21.61 -27.59 7.41
CA ASP A 70 22.29 -26.33 7.13
C ASP A 70 21.80 -25.70 5.81
N ILE A 71 21.54 -26.50 4.77
CA ILE A 71 20.92 -26.01 3.51
C ILE A 71 19.52 -25.44 3.78
N PHE A 72 18.67 -26.16 4.52
CA PHE A 72 17.33 -25.69 4.85
C PHE A 72 17.35 -24.43 5.71
N MET A 73 18.29 -24.31 6.66
CA MET A 73 18.47 -23.09 7.45
C MET A 73 18.86 -21.90 6.58
N LEU A 74 19.83 -22.07 5.67
CA LEU A 74 20.25 -21.01 4.75
C LEU A 74 19.11 -20.57 3.83
N LEU A 75 18.35 -21.52 3.27
CA LEU A 75 17.17 -21.21 2.46
C LEU A 75 16.10 -20.50 3.28
N GLY A 76 15.82 -20.95 4.49
CA GLY A 76 14.86 -20.34 5.40
C GLY A 76 15.20 -18.89 5.73
N ILE A 77 16.44 -18.62 6.15
CA ILE A 77 16.92 -17.27 6.47
C ILE A 77 16.87 -16.37 5.23
N SER A 78 17.31 -16.87 4.07
CA SER A 78 17.30 -16.11 2.82
C SER A 78 15.88 -15.71 2.43
N LEU A 79 14.93 -16.65 2.51
CA LEU A 79 13.54 -16.40 2.18
C LEU A 79 12.88 -15.43 3.17
N ILE A 80 13.12 -15.59 4.47
CA ILE A 80 12.66 -14.65 5.51
C ILE A 80 13.19 -13.24 5.22
N SER A 81 14.48 -13.11 4.94
CA SER A 81 15.12 -11.81 4.68
C SER A 81 14.54 -11.14 3.44
N PHE A 82 14.35 -11.90 2.36
CA PHE A 82 13.73 -11.43 1.13
C PHE A 82 12.30 -10.93 1.35
N VAL A 83 11.50 -11.68 2.10
CA VAL A 83 10.12 -11.28 2.44
C VAL A 83 10.11 -10.03 3.32
N PHE A 84 11.03 -9.95 4.29
CA PHE A 84 11.10 -8.83 5.23
C PHE A 84 11.35 -7.49 4.53
N VAL A 85 12.23 -7.46 3.53
CA VAL A 85 12.48 -6.27 2.70
C VAL A 85 11.25 -5.85 1.89
N GLN A 86 10.35 -6.78 1.58
CA GLN A 86 9.13 -6.52 0.81
C GLN A 86 7.88 -6.23 1.65
N LEU A 87 7.98 -6.32 2.97
CA LEU A 87 6.89 -6.00 3.87
C LEU A 87 6.76 -4.47 4.00
N PRO A 88 5.53 -3.94 3.96
CA PRO A 88 5.30 -2.52 4.17
C PRO A 88 5.70 -2.12 5.59
N SER A 89 6.02 -0.84 5.78
CA SER A 89 6.39 -0.34 7.11
C SER A 89 5.19 -0.40 8.07
N LEU A 90 5.44 -0.52 9.38
CA LEU A 90 4.38 -0.53 10.42
C LEU A 90 3.43 0.67 10.34
N LYS A 91 3.96 1.80 9.87
CA LYS A 91 3.19 3.04 9.72
C LYS A 91 2.10 2.92 8.65
N GLU A 92 2.30 2.05 7.65
CA GLU A 92 1.33 1.79 6.60
C GLU A 92 0.13 0.97 7.08
N VAL A 93 0.15 0.38 8.28
CA VAL A 93 -0.99 -0.42 8.76
C VAL A 93 -2.23 0.45 8.95
N ASP A 94 -2.07 1.67 9.46
CA ASP A 94 -3.19 2.62 9.67
C ASP A 94 -3.35 3.64 8.51
N TRP A 95 -2.86 3.29 7.31
CA TRP A 95 -2.86 4.16 6.12
C TRP A 95 -4.22 4.81 5.81
N ALA A 96 -5.32 4.08 5.96
CA ALA A 96 -6.65 4.57 5.61
C ALA A 96 -7.11 5.76 6.49
N LYS A 97 -6.57 5.90 7.71
CA LYS A 97 -6.91 7.00 8.63
C LYS A 97 -6.24 8.33 8.27
N LYS A 98 -5.22 8.28 7.42
CA LYS A 98 -4.44 9.44 6.96
C LYS A 98 -4.88 9.95 5.59
N LEU A 99 -5.97 9.38 5.05
CA LEU A 99 -6.62 9.87 3.84
C LEU A 99 -7.47 11.08 4.19
N GLU A 100 -7.25 12.18 3.50
CA GLU A 100 -8.06 13.39 3.70
C GLU A 100 -9.04 13.58 2.56
N ARG A 101 -8.55 13.69 1.33
CA ARG A 101 -9.38 14.04 0.18
C ARG A 101 -8.84 13.44 -1.11
N ILE A 102 -9.73 13.04 -2.01
CA ILE A 102 -9.39 12.69 -3.38
C ILE A 102 -10.13 13.60 -4.34
N VAL A 103 -9.40 14.20 -5.27
CA VAL A 103 -9.92 15.05 -6.33
C VAL A 103 -9.65 14.36 -7.65
N LEU A 104 -10.71 14.01 -8.37
CA LEU A 104 -10.66 13.46 -9.72
C LEU A 104 -10.94 14.57 -10.72
N MET A 105 -10.08 14.68 -11.71
CA MET A 105 -10.08 15.75 -12.68
C MET A 105 -9.95 15.16 -14.09
N HIS A 106 -10.54 15.84 -15.06
CA HIS A 106 -10.25 15.60 -16.46
C HIS A 106 -8.96 16.34 -16.86
N LYS A 107 -8.25 15.86 -17.88
CA LYS A 107 -7.08 16.57 -18.45
C LYS A 107 -7.38 18.01 -18.91
N SER A 108 -8.65 18.33 -19.18
CA SER A 108 -9.08 19.69 -19.51
C SER A 108 -9.05 20.69 -18.34
N GLY A 109 -8.78 20.24 -17.11
CA GLY A 109 -8.86 21.12 -15.92
C GLY A 109 -10.15 20.99 -15.12
N THR A 110 -11.16 20.30 -15.65
CA THR A 110 -12.49 20.23 -15.03
C THR A 110 -12.51 19.21 -13.90
N CYS A 111 -13.02 19.62 -12.73
CA CYS A 111 -13.27 18.72 -11.60
C CYS A 111 -14.43 17.78 -11.93
N ILE A 112 -14.18 16.46 -11.90
CA ILE A 112 -15.20 15.42 -12.09
C ILE A 112 -15.80 15.02 -10.75
N CYS A 113 -14.96 14.81 -9.74
CA CYS A 113 -15.39 14.35 -8.43
C CYS A 113 -14.44 14.88 -7.36
N ASP A 114 -15.01 15.30 -6.24
CA ASP A 114 -14.28 15.66 -5.03
C ASP A 114 -14.87 14.86 -3.87
N TYR A 115 -14.05 14.04 -3.24
CA TYR A 115 -14.48 13.17 -2.16
C TYR A 115 -13.59 13.38 -0.93
N ASN A 116 -14.22 13.79 0.17
CA ASN A 116 -13.59 13.98 1.46
C ASN A 116 -13.78 12.71 2.32
N PHE A 117 -12.67 12.14 2.81
CA PHE A 117 -12.68 10.97 3.68
C PHE A 117 -13.01 11.31 5.14
N LEU A 118 -12.75 12.55 5.57
CA LEU A 118 -12.95 13.00 6.96
C LEU A 118 -14.41 13.38 7.25
N ASP A 119 -15.19 13.72 6.22
CA ASP A 119 -16.52 14.29 6.40
C ASP A 119 -17.59 13.52 5.61
N VAL A 120 -18.13 12.48 6.24
CA VAL A 120 -19.19 11.63 5.65
C VAL A 120 -20.57 12.31 5.77
N SER A 121 -20.69 13.40 6.55
CA SER A 121 -21.96 14.08 6.84
C SER A 121 -22.16 15.43 6.12
N SER A 122 -21.10 16.10 5.68
CA SER A 122 -21.22 17.41 5.02
C SER A 122 -21.28 17.30 3.51
N LYS A 123 -22.40 16.79 2.98
CA LYS A 123 -22.84 17.27 1.65
C LYS A 123 -23.41 18.66 1.90
N VAL A 124 -22.72 19.73 1.56
CA VAL A 124 -23.28 21.07 1.26
C VAL A 124 -22.12 22.05 0.95
N ASP A 125 -22.21 22.68 -0.23
CA ASP A 125 -21.54 23.92 -0.68
C ASP A 125 -20.09 23.96 -1.19
N SER A 126 -19.49 22.86 -1.70
CA SER A 126 -18.09 22.92 -2.20
C SER A 126 -17.88 22.98 -3.71
N ASP A 127 -18.89 22.83 -4.59
CA ASP A 127 -18.66 22.64 -6.03
C ASP A 127 -17.74 23.70 -6.68
N GLN A 128 -17.88 24.99 -6.32
CA GLN A 128 -16.98 26.03 -6.82
C GLN A 128 -15.57 25.94 -6.22
N VAL A 129 -15.45 25.66 -4.92
CA VAL A 129 -14.16 25.51 -4.23
C VAL A 129 -13.40 24.29 -4.78
N SER A 130 -14.12 23.19 -5.02
CA SER A 130 -13.61 21.96 -5.63
C SER A 130 -13.13 22.21 -7.06
N GLN A 131 -13.86 23.00 -7.85
CA GLN A 131 -13.44 23.41 -9.20
C GLN A 131 -12.20 24.31 -9.17
N TYR A 132 -12.12 25.29 -8.27
CA TYR A 132 -10.95 26.14 -8.13
C TYR A 132 -9.72 25.35 -7.63
N MET A 133 -9.90 24.42 -6.69
CA MET A 133 -8.83 23.53 -6.25
C MET A 133 -8.32 22.65 -7.39
N ALA A 134 -9.22 22.01 -8.15
CA ALA A 134 -8.86 21.18 -9.30
C ALA A 134 -8.09 21.98 -10.36
N GLY A 135 -8.61 23.14 -10.75
CA GLY A 135 -7.95 24.02 -11.71
C GLY A 135 -6.58 24.50 -11.22
N SER A 136 -6.47 24.84 -9.94
CA SER A 136 -5.20 25.26 -9.33
C SER A 136 -4.18 24.12 -9.30
N LEU A 137 -4.58 22.91 -8.92
CA LEU A 137 -3.69 21.74 -8.88
C LEU A 137 -3.18 21.36 -10.26
N ILE A 138 -4.04 21.37 -11.28
CA ILE A 138 -3.63 21.11 -12.67
C ILE A 138 -2.69 22.21 -13.17
N GLY A 139 -3.03 23.48 -12.93
CA GLY A 139 -2.19 24.61 -13.29
C GLY A 139 -0.79 24.54 -12.65
N ILE A 140 -0.72 24.25 -11.35
CA ILE A 140 0.55 24.08 -10.62
C ILE A 140 1.33 22.88 -11.17
N SER A 141 0.67 21.73 -11.35
CA SER A 141 1.31 20.52 -11.90
C SER A 141 1.90 20.79 -13.28
N GLN A 142 1.16 21.46 -14.15
CA GLN A 142 1.60 21.77 -15.51
C GLN A 142 2.73 22.80 -15.52
N MET A 143 2.60 23.88 -14.73
CA MET A 143 3.66 24.87 -14.56
C MET A 143 4.96 24.24 -14.05
N ILE A 144 4.89 23.36 -13.04
CA ILE A 144 6.07 22.65 -12.52
C ILE A 144 6.67 21.73 -13.60
N THR A 145 5.84 21.02 -14.36
CA THR A 145 6.30 20.13 -15.44
C THR A 145 6.99 20.92 -16.56
N GLU A 146 6.42 22.06 -16.95
CA GLU A 146 6.96 22.97 -17.97
C GLU A 146 8.27 23.64 -17.51
N LEU A 147 8.33 24.11 -16.26
CA LEU A 147 9.53 24.72 -15.67
C LEU A 147 10.69 23.74 -15.58
N ILE A 148 10.42 22.49 -15.21
CA ILE A 148 11.43 21.44 -15.10
C ILE A 148 11.88 20.95 -16.49
N GLN A 149 11.19 21.34 -17.58
CA GLN A 149 11.37 20.80 -18.94
C GLN A 149 11.37 19.27 -18.97
N GLY A 150 10.67 18.67 -18.01
CA GLY A 150 10.66 17.25 -17.78
C GLY A 150 9.61 16.56 -18.63
N LYS A 151 9.96 15.42 -19.24
CA LYS A 151 8.96 14.52 -19.85
C LYS A 151 8.09 13.80 -18.81
N LYS A 152 8.50 13.83 -17.55
CA LYS A 152 7.81 13.16 -16.44
C LYS A 152 6.89 14.15 -15.75
N GLN A 153 5.65 13.72 -15.52
CA GLN A 153 4.65 14.47 -14.79
C GLN A 153 4.96 14.46 -13.29
N LEU A 154 4.45 15.46 -12.57
CA LEU A 154 4.62 15.61 -11.13
C LEU A 154 3.93 14.46 -10.39
N GLU A 155 4.68 13.57 -9.74
CA GLU A 155 4.07 12.43 -9.03
C GLU A 155 3.66 12.77 -7.59
N VAL A 156 4.45 13.57 -6.89
CA VAL A 156 4.23 13.91 -5.48
C VAL A 156 4.61 15.36 -5.23
N MET A 157 3.74 16.09 -4.54
CA MET A 157 4.03 17.40 -3.95
C MET A 157 4.05 17.26 -2.44
N ASP A 158 5.17 17.67 -1.83
CA ASP A 158 5.37 17.63 -0.39
C ASP A 158 5.25 19.04 0.19
N HIS A 159 4.32 19.23 1.11
CA HIS A 159 4.10 20.46 1.84
C HIS A 159 4.02 20.16 3.34
N GLN A 160 5.18 19.89 3.96
CA GLN A 160 5.40 19.70 5.41
C GLN A 160 4.42 18.77 6.15
N ASP A 161 3.19 19.22 6.36
CA ASP A 161 2.10 18.54 7.04
C ASP A 161 1.18 17.74 6.09
N LYS A 162 1.24 18.00 4.78
CA LYS A 162 0.41 17.38 3.76
C LYS A 162 1.22 16.99 2.53
N GLN A 163 0.79 15.91 1.90
CA GLN A 163 1.36 15.43 0.66
C GLN A 163 0.25 15.18 -0.35
N ILE A 164 0.48 15.65 -1.58
CA ILE A 164 -0.44 15.49 -2.70
C ILE A 164 0.18 14.49 -3.66
N ILE A 165 -0.47 13.35 -3.83
CA ILE A 165 -0.04 12.28 -4.72
C ILE A 165 -0.88 12.36 -5.98
N PHE A 166 -0.22 12.49 -7.12
CA PHE A 166 -0.88 12.50 -8.42
C PHE A 166 -0.76 11.14 -9.09
N SER A 167 -1.83 10.73 -9.76
CA SER A 167 -1.82 9.64 -10.74
C SER A 167 -2.45 10.16 -12.02
N TYR A 168 -1.94 9.71 -13.16
CA TYR A 168 -2.35 10.16 -14.47
C TYR A 168 -2.77 8.95 -15.31
N GLY A 169 -3.91 9.07 -15.98
CA GLY A 169 -4.37 8.16 -17.02
C GLY A 169 -4.32 8.79 -18.40
N GLU A 170 -5.02 8.19 -19.36
CA GLU A 170 -5.20 8.69 -20.72
C GLU A 170 -6.05 9.96 -20.80
N SER A 171 -7.10 10.10 -19.98
CA SER A 171 -8.01 11.25 -19.97
C SER A 171 -8.24 11.80 -18.55
N LEU A 172 -7.89 11.03 -17.52
CA LEU A 172 -8.13 11.38 -16.12
C LEU A 172 -6.84 11.70 -15.36
N ILE A 173 -6.97 12.56 -14.36
CA ILE A 173 -5.94 12.88 -13.38
C ILE A 173 -6.59 12.78 -11.99
N ALA A 174 -6.00 12.00 -11.09
CA ALA A 174 -6.44 11.95 -9.70
C ALA A 174 -5.35 12.54 -8.80
N ALA A 175 -5.75 13.42 -7.90
CA ALA A 175 -4.92 13.95 -6.84
C ALA A 175 -5.44 13.45 -5.49
N LEU A 176 -4.57 12.84 -4.70
CA LEU A 176 -4.88 12.35 -3.36
C LEU A 176 -4.12 13.17 -2.32
N ILE A 177 -4.84 13.78 -1.39
CA ILE A 177 -4.28 14.55 -0.28
C ILE A 177 -4.21 13.65 0.95
N VAL A 178 -3.01 13.52 1.52
CA VAL A 178 -2.70 12.67 2.68
C VAL A 178 -1.76 13.38 3.65
N ASP A 179 -1.74 12.94 4.91
CA ASP A 179 -0.81 13.46 5.92
C ASP A 179 0.64 12.96 5.72
N GLU A 180 0.81 11.73 5.22
CA GLU A 180 2.11 11.09 5.03
C GLU A 180 2.04 10.20 3.80
N TYR A 181 3.11 10.09 3.02
CA TYR A 181 3.18 9.28 1.81
C TYR A 181 3.47 7.82 2.15
N TYR A 182 2.67 6.94 1.55
CA TYR A 182 2.88 5.50 1.52
C TYR A 182 2.72 4.96 0.10
N GLU A 183 3.52 3.94 -0.24
CA GLU A 183 3.50 3.32 -1.56
C GLU A 183 2.12 2.71 -1.90
N ILE A 184 1.38 2.28 -0.88
CA ILE A 184 0.02 1.75 -1.03
C ILE A 184 -0.95 2.78 -1.61
N TYR A 185 -0.79 4.08 -1.33
CA TYR A 185 -1.65 5.12 -1.89
C TYR A 185 -1.47 5.22 -3.39
N ARG A 186 -0.22 5.23 -3.87
CA ARG A 186 0.09 5.27 -5.31
C ARG A 186 -0.51 4.07 -6.03
N LYS A 187 -0.31 2.85 -5.49
CA LYS A 187 -0.88 1.62 -6.06
C LYS A 187 -2.41 1.67 -6.14
N LYS A 188 -3.08 2.16 -5.08
CA LYS A 188 -4.54 2.29 -5.05
C LYS A 188 -5.04 3.38 -6.00
N LEU A 189 -4.34 4.50 -6.08
CA LEU A 189 -4.71 5.63 -6.94
C LEU A 189 -4.57 5.27 -8.42
N THR A 190 -3.50 4.58 -8.82
CA THR A 190 -3.33 4.05 -10.18
C THR A 190 -4.44 3.06 -10.52
N LYS A 191 -4.68 2.07 -9.64
CA LYS A 191 -5.77 1.10 -9.82
C LYS A 191 -7.15 1.74 -9.91
N PHE A 192 -7.36 2.86 -9.20
CA PHE A 192 -8.58 3.63 -9.24
C PHE A 192 -8.76 4.33 -10.60
N ILE A 193 -7.73 5.00 -11.10
CA ILE A 193 -7.75 5.62 -12.44
C ILE A 193 -7.97 4.55 -13.51
N ASP A 194 -7.17 3.48 -13.51
CA ASP A 194 -7.27 2.42 -14.52
C ASP A 194 -8.70 1.83 -14.55
N ALA A 195 -9.28 1.59 -13.38
CA ALA A 195 -10.66 1.11 -13.29
C ALA A 195 -11.68 2.12 -13.82
N LEU A 196 -11.48 3.41 -13.58
CA LEU A 196 -12.37 4.45 -14.09
C LEU A 196 -12.25 4.64 -15.59
N GLU A 197 -11.03 4.65 -16.13
CA GLU A 197 -10.82 4.78 -17.57
C GLU A 197 -11.45 3.61 -18.31
N VAL A 198 -11.32 2.38 -17.81
CA VAL A 198 -12.00 1.22 -18.42
C VAL A 198 -13.52 1.35 -18.37
N ILE A 199 -14.09 1.87 -17.28
CA ILE A 199 -15.56 1.99 -17.12
C ILE A 199 -16.12 3.15 -17.97
N TYR A 200 -15.39 4.26 -18.05
CA TYR A 200 -15.88 5.52 -18.60
C TYR A 200 -15.22 5.91 -19.93
N GLN A 201 -14.31 5.10 -20.51
CA GLN A 201 -13.63 5.34 -21.78
C GLN A 201 -14.55 5.93 -22.87
N PRO A 202 -15.76 5.36 -23.13
CA PRO A 202 -16.62 5.84 -24.22
C PRO A 202 -17.20 7.24 -23.97
N PHE A 203 -17.20 7.70 -22.73
CA PHE A 203 -17.77 8.99 -22.33
C PHE A 203 -16.70 10.06 -22.12
N LEU A 204 -15.42 9.67 -21.99
CA LEU A 204 -14.32 10.57 -21.69
C LEU A 204 -13.76 11.28 -22.93
N GLU A 205 -13.89 10.67 -24.12
CA GLU A 205 -13.41 11.27 -25.37
C GLU A 205 -14.26 12.50 -25.78
N ASP A 206 -15.59 12.44 -25.56
CA ASP A 206 -16.55 13.50 -25.91
C ASP A 206 -17.22 14.10 -24.65
N TRP A 207 -16.49 14.23 -23.54
CA TRP A 207 -17.09 14.64 -22.28
C TRP A 207 -17.47 16.13 -22.23
N GLU A 208 -18.76 16.43 -22.30
CA GLU A 208 -19.32 17.80 -22.21
C GLU A 208 -19.51 18.32 -20.76
N GLY A 209 -18.94 17.66 -19.75
CA GLY A 209 -19.04 18.12 -18.36
C GLY A 209 -20.30 17.65 -17.61
N ASN A 210 -21.04 16.65 -18.11
CA ASN A 210 -22.25 16.17 -17.43
C ASN A 210 -21.91 15.30 -16.21
N LEU A 211 -22.12 15.85 -15.00
CA LEU A 211 -21.81 15.23 -13.71
C LEU A 211 -22.86 14.19 -13.24
N LEU A 212 -24.00 14.02 -13.93
CA LEU A 212 -25.08 13.13 -13.48
C LEU A 212 -24.70 11.64 -13.53
N GLN A 213 -23.68 11.26 -14.30
CA GLN A 213 -23.17 9.89 -14.42
C GLN A 213 -22.08 9.52 -13.39
N VAL A 214 -21.73 10.46 -12.50
CA VAL A 214 -20.58 10.39 -11.56
C VAL A 214 -20.94 9.72 -10.22
N LYS A 215 -22.23 9.51 -9.92
CA LYS A 215 -22.69 8.84 -8.67
C LYS A 215 -22.07 7.45 -8.38
N PRO A 216 -21.66 6.62 -9.36
CA PRO A 216 -20.95 5.37 -9.09
C PRO A 216 -19.51 5.55 -8.60
N ILE A 217 -18.89 6.72 -8.83
CA ILE A 217 -17.47 6.96 -8.54
C ILE A 217 -17.20 6.96 -7.03
N GLU A 218 -18.06 7.58 -6.22
CA GLU A 218 -17.95 7.53 -4.75
C GLU A 218 -17.96 6.09 -4.21
N LYS A 219 -18.79 5.22 -4.79
CA LYS A 219 -18.83 3.79 -4.41
C LYS A 219 -17.52 3.09 -4.76
N LEU A 220 -16.93 3.43 -5.91
CA LEU A 220 -15.64 2.89 -6.34
C LEU A 220 -14.50 3.37 -5.42
N ILE A 221 -14.50 4.65 -5.05
CA ILE A 221 -13.56 5.22 -4.07
C ILE A 221 -13.66 4.45 -2.76
N LYS A 222 -14.86 4.31 -2.18
CA LYS A 222 -15.05 3.54 -0.94
C LYS A 222 -14.59 2.09 -1.08
N ARG A 223 -14.82 1.44 -2.23
CA ARG A 223 -14.39 0.05 -2.44
C ARG A 223 -12.87 -0.11 -2.50
N ILE A 224 -12.14 0.85 -3.08
CA ILE A 224 -10.70 0.77 -3.29
C ILE A 224 -9.93 1.30 -2.06
N PHE A 225 -10.45 2.31 -1.39
CA PHE A 225 -9.79 3.00 -0.29
C PHE A 225 -10.31 2.60 1.11
N SER A 226 -11.24 1.63 1.20
CA SER A 226 -11.64 0.96 2.46
C SER A 226 -10.81 -0.29 2.77
#